data_AF-A0A973JNX4-F1
#
_entry.id   AF-A0A973JNX4-F1
#
_cell.length_a   1.000
_cell.length_b   1.000
_cell.length_c   1.000
_cell.angle_alpha   90.00
_cell.angle_beta   90.00
_cell.angle_gamma   90.00
#
_symmetry.space_group_name_H-M   'P 1'
#
loop_
_entity.id
_entity.type
_entity.pdbx_description
1 polymer ?
#
loop_
_entity_poly.entity_id
_entity_poly.type
_entity_poly.pdbx_seq_one_letter_code
_entity_poly.pdbx_strand_id
1 'polypeptide(L)'
;MPRCCSRKYQNRNINHPEKGEKNMKQNREQGGMIRSLRALIIVVMAAALAAPAITVAADAPKRPNIVIILADDMGFADMGSYGSEIKTPHFDSLASNGVRFTNFYTHASCSPTRSMLLSGVDTHQNGLGNMDEWTATNQRGVDGYEGYLNNRVVTLPQLLKDAGYHTYMVGKWHMGKQPDQIPAARGFERDFSLLDGAGSYWDMTNFTAASPKSVFTEDGRYLTSLPKDYYATKTYTDKLIGFIEAGRADGKPFFAYVSHQAPHDPYHLPREWRNRHAGEYDKGWDALRQARLKRQVEMGIMPAGTELAERMWFVPDPIVLAPASRYILGKK
;
A
#
# COMPACT_ATOMS: atom_id res chain seq x y z
N MET A 1 50.93 -1.90 -13.64
CA MET A 1 52.36 -2.33 -13.63
C MET A 1 52.93 -1.98 -12.25
N PRO A 2 53.86 -2.74 -11.63
CA PRO A 2 54.50 -4.04 -11.96
C PRO A 2 54.07 -5.15 -10.95
N ARG A 3 53.97 -6.47 -11.23
CA ARG A 3 54.91 -7.57 -11.59
C ARG A 3 56.09 -7.87 -10.64
N CYS A 4 56.11 -9.14 -10.23
CA CYS A 4 57.23 -10.05 -9.90
C CYS A 4 57.89 -10.04 -8.51
N CYS A 5 57.76 -11.15 -7.77
CA CYS A 5 58.87 -12.13 -7.66
C CYS A 5 58.43 -13.47 -7.01
N SER A 6 59.02 -14.55 -7.52
CA SER A 6 58.92 -15.94 -7.10
C SER A 6 60.29 -16.40 -6.62
N ARG A 7 60.38 -17.23 -5.57
CA ARG A 7 61.34 -18.36 -5.47
C ARG A 7 61.07 -19.28 -4.27
N LYS A 8 61.00 -20.57 -4.58
CA LYS A 8 61.09 -21.73 -3.67
C LYS A 8 62.53 -21.92 -3.16
N TYR A 9 62.73 -22.55 -1.99
CA TYR A 9 63.87 -23.44 -1.73
C TYR A 9 63.55 -24.49 -0.65
N GLN A 10 64.27 -25.61 -0.74
CA GLN A 10 64.00 -26.97 -0.24
C GLN A 10 64.34 -27.27 1.24
N ASN A 11 63.57 -28.24 1.78
CA ASN A 11 63.91 -29.40 2.64
C ASN A 11 65.27 -29.51 3.36
N ARG A 12 65.20 -29.91 4.63
CA ARG A 12 66.19 -30.80 5.29
C ARG A 12 65.51 -31.86 6.16
N ASN A 13 65.96 -33.11 5.97
CA ASN A 13 65.70 -34.33 6.75
C ASN A 13 66.38 -34.30 8.12
N ILE A 14 65.81 -35.00 9.12
CA ILE A 14 66.55 -35.73 10.17
C ILE A 14 65.82 -37.06 10.50
N ASN A 15 66.62 -38.12 10.68
CA ASN A 15 66.30 -39.54 10.79
C ASN A 15 65.81 -40.02 12.20
N HIS A 16 65.00 -41.11 12.18
CA HIS A 16 64.94 -42.38 12.97
C HIS A 16 65.77 -42.59 14.27
N PRO A 17 65.49 -43.61 15.17
CA PRO A 17 64.93 -44.95 14.87
C PRO A 17 64.05 -45.70 15.93
N GLU A 18 63.46 -46.82 15.43
CA GLU A 18 63.31 -48.20 15.99
C GLU A 18 62.65 -48.57 17.36
N LYS A 19 61.72 -49.55 17.35
CA LYS A 19 61.95 -51.01 17.63
C LYS A 19 60.64 -51.76 17.89
N GLY A 20 60.56 -53.02 17.42
CA GLY A 20 59.94 -54.11 18.21
C GLY A 20 58.86 -54.97 17.53
N GLU A 21 59.28 -56.00 16.79
CA GLU A 21 58.47 -57.19 16.47
C GLU A 21 58.18 -58.02 17.74
N LYS A 22 56.91 -58.42 17.97
CA LYS A 22 56.56 -59.68 18.63
C LYS A 22 55.22 -60.26 18.14
N ASN A 23 55.34 -61.44 17.54
CA ASN A 23 54.51 -62.64 17.74
C ASN A 23 53.02 -62.64 17.34
N MET A 24 52.84 -62.77 16.04
CA MET A 24 52.06 -63.79 15.34
C MET A 24 51.78 -65.08 16.15
N LYS A 25 50.75 -65.11 17.02
CA LYS A 25 50.08 -66.36 17.48
C LYS A 25 48.71 -66.16 18.18
N GLN A 26 48.14 -64.95 18.19
CA GLN A 26 46.79 -64.66 18.72
C GLN A 26 45.72 -64.44 17.63
N ASN A 27 46.06 -64.70 16.36
CA ASN A 27 45.29 -64.25 15.20
C ASN A 27 44.08 -65.11 14.78
N ARG A 28 43.73 -66.18 15.52
CA ARG A 28 42.59 -67.05 15.11
C ARG A 28 41.29 -66.83 15.88
N GLU A 29 41.34 -66.37 17.13
CA GLU A 29 40.12 -66.06 17.91
C GLU A 29 39.75 -64.57 17.88
N GLN A 30 40.74 -63.66 17.82
CA GLN A 30 40.50 -62.22 17.66
C GLN A 30 39.84 -61.87 16.31
N GLY A 31 40.04 -62.68 15.28
CA GLY A 31 39.44 -62.47 13.95
C GLY A 31 37.92 -62.59 13.94
N GLY A 32 37.33 -63.44 14.80
CA GLY A 32 35.87 -63.58 14.92
C GLY A 32 35.25 -62.40 15.67
N MET A 33 35.84 -62.02 16.80
CA MET A 33 35.35 -60.92 17.63
C MET A 33 35.46 -59.56 16.92
N ILE A 34 36.55 -59.31 16.18
CA ILE A 34 36.73 -58.08 15.38
C ILE A 34 35.80 -58.05 14.15
N ARG A 35 35.46 -59.20 13.56
CA ARG A 35 34.47 -59.29 12.47
C ARG A 35 33.05 -59.01 12.97
N SER A 36 32.69 -59.52 14.14
CA SER A 36 31.39 -59.25 14.78
C SER A 36 31.26 -57.79 15.25
N LEU A 37 32.34 -57.19 15.76
CA LEU A 37 32.36 -55.78 16.15
C LEU A 37 32.29 -54.84 14.92
N ARG A 38 32.95 -55.20 13.82
CA ARG A 38 32.85 -54.45 12.54
C ARG A 38 31.45 -54.58 11.93
N ALA A 39 30.84 -55.76 11.97
CA ALA A 39 29.46 -55.95 11.51
C ALA A 39 28.47 -55.14 12.37
N LEU A 40 28.65 -55.10 13.68
CA LEU A 40 27.81 -54.30 14.58
C LEU A 40 28.00 -52.79 14.35
N ILE A 41 29.23 -52.32 14.13
CA ILE A 41 29.53 -50.91 13.81
C ILE A 41 28.95 -50.53 12.44
N ILE A 42 29.00 -51.42 11.44
CA ILE A 42 28.41 -51.17 10.12
C ILE A 42 26.87 -51.15 10.21
N VAL A 43 26.26 -52.02 11.01
CA VAL A 43 24.79 -52.01 11.23
C VAL A 43 24.35 -50.78 12.03
N VAL A 44 25.10 -50.35 13.04
CA VAL A 44 24.80 -49.13 13.80
C VAL A 44 25.04 -47.87 12.96
N MET A 45 26.08 -47.82 12.12
CA MET A 45 26.26 -46.71 11.17
C MET A 45 25.19 -46.70 10.07
N ALA A 46 24.78 -47.87 9.55
CA ALA A 46 23.68 -47.96 8.59
C ALA A 46 22.34 -47.56 9.22
N ALA A 47 22.10 -47.89 10.49
CA ALA A 47 20.92 -47.44 11.22
C ALA A 47 20.94 -45.93 11.56
N ALA A 48 22.13 -45.36 11.82
CA ALA A 48 22.29 -43.91 12.01
C ALA A 48 22.14 -43.11 10.70
N LEU A 49 22.46 -43.72 9.55
CA LEU A 49 22.22 -43.16 8.21
C LEU A 49 20.78 -43.36 7.71
N ALA A 50 20.00 -44.21 8.37
CA ALA A 50 18.58 -44.45 8.09
C ALA A 50 17.63 -43.76 9.08
N ALA A 51 18.16 -42.93 9.99
CA ALA A 51 17.33 -42.03 10.78
C ALA A 51 16.65 -41.07 9.79
N PRO A 52 15.31 -41.00 9.73
CA PRO A 52 14.64 -40.03 8.90
C PRO A 52 15.13 -38.66 9.35
N ALA A 53 15.79 -37.93 8.46
CA ALA A 53 16.02 -36.52 8.67
C ALA A 53 14.63 -35.92 8.88
N ILE A 54 14.30 -35.60 10.13
CA ILE A 54 13.14 -34.77 10.44
C ILE A 54 13.50 -33.41 9.85
N THR A 55 13.19 -33.24 8.57
CA THR A 55 13.09 -31.93 7.98
C THR A 55 11.97 -31.26 8.73
N VAL A 56 12.33 -30.46 9.73
CA VAL A 56 11.43 -29.45 10.28
C VAL A 56 11.04 -28.63 9.07
N ALA A 57 9.84 -28.89 8.53
CA ALA A 57 9.28 -28.05 7.49
C ALA A 57 9.31 -26.64 8.07
N ALA A 58 10.14 -25.77 7.49
CA ALA A 58 10.06 -24.36 7.82
C ALA A 58 8.61 -23.95 7.63
N ASP A 59 7.98 -23.34 8.64
CA ASP A 59 6.65 -22.79 8.49
C ASP A 59 6.62 -21.99 7.19
N ALA A 60 5.67 -22.33 6.31
CA ALA A 60 5.51 -21.62 5.05
C ALA A 60 5.46 -20.12 5.37
N PRO A 61 6.27 -19.28 4.70
CA PRO A 61 6.39 -17.88 5.08
C PRO A 61 5.01 -17.24 5.11
N LYS A 62 4.65 -16.72 6.29
CA LYS A 62 3.31 -16.17 6.53
C LYS A 62 3.08 -15.03 5.55
N ARG A 63 2.08 -15.21 4.68
CA ARG A 63 1.70 -14.21 3.68
C ARG A 63 1.29 -12.91 4.39
N PRO A 64 1.76 -11.73 3.93
CA PRO A 64 1.49 -10.48 4.61
C PRO A 64 0.06 -10.03 4.37
N ASN A 65 -0.48 -9.25 5.30
CA ASN A 65 -1.65 -8.42 5.04
C ASN A 65 -1.23 -7.22 4.19
N ILE A 66 -2.10 -6.78 3.30
CA ILE A 66 -1.85 -5.64 2.40
C ILE A 66 -2.88 -4.56 2.73
N VAL A 67 -2.41 -3.36 3.05
CA VAL A 67 -3.28 -2.20 3.32
C VAL A 67 -2.89 -1.08 2.38
N ILE A 68 -3.83 -0.62 1.55
CA ILE A 68 -3.67 0.57 0.72
C ILE A 68 -4.57 1.65 1.30
N ILE A 69 -3.97 2.78 1.69
CA ILE A 69 -4.69 3.98 2.12
C ILE A 69 -4.53 5.02 1.03
N LEU A 70 -5.63 5.39 0.39
CA LEU A 70 -5.68 6.38 -0.67
C LEU A 70 -6.44 7.61 -0.18
N ALA A 71 -5.75 8.76 -0.14
CA ALA A 71 -6.37 10.06 0.04
C ALA A 71 -6.85 10.63 -1.31
N ASP A 72 -7.80 11.55 -1.27
CA ASP A 72 -8.46 12.13 -2.45
C ASP A 72 -8.17 13.63 -2.51
N ASP A 73 -7.37 14.04 -3.50
CA ASP A 73 -6.88 15.41 -3.68
C ASP A 73 -5.89 15.92 -2.61
N MET A 74 -5.24 15.01 -1.87
CA MET A 74 -4.14 15.41 -0.98
C MET A 74 -2.94 15.89 -1.78
N GLY A 75 -2.44 17.09 -1.47
CA GLY A 75 -1.27 17.67 -2.10
C GLY A 75 0.03 17.01 -1.67
N PHE A 76 1.04 17.04 -2.56
CA PHE A 76 2.37 16.47 -2.31
C PHE A 76 3.01 16.95 -0.99
N ALA A 77 2.77 18.21 -0.61
CA ALA A 77 3.33 18.84 0.59
C ALA A 77 2.32 19.01 1.74
N ASP A 78 1.27 18.18 1.80
CA ASP A 78 0.24 18.23 2.86
C ASP A 78 0.52 17.30 4.06
N MET A 79 1.50 16.39 3.95
CA MET A 79 1.96 15.58 5.08
C MET A 79 3.20 16.18 5.73
N GLY A 80 3.30 16.10 7.05
CA GLY A 80 4.48 16.56 7.80
C GLY A 80 5.78 15.90 7.32
N SER A 81 5.71 14.61 6.99
CA SER A 81 6.79 13.82 6.37
C SER A 81 7.22 14.29 4.98
N TYR A 82 6.44 15.18 4.36
CA TYR A 82 6.73 15.88 3.09
C TYR A 82 6.87 17.41 3.25
N GLY A 83 7.07 17.90 4.48
CA GLY A 83 7.36 19.32 4.75
C GLY A 83 6.15 20.18 5.10
N SER A 84 4.98 19.58 5.36
CA SER A 84 3.79 20.31 5.78
C SER A 84 3.83 20.80 7.23
N GLU A 85 3.06 21.85 7.49
CA GLU A 85 2.61 22.29 8.80
C GLU A 85 1.43 21.48 9.36
N ILE A 86 0.67 20.79 8.49
CA ILE A 86 -0.48 19.97 8.88
C ILE A 86 0.01 18.82 9.77
N LYS A 87 -0.68 18.62 10.89
CA LYS A 87 -0.34 17.58 11.87
C LYS A 87 -0.84 16.21 11.40
N THR A 88 0.05 15.40 10.83
CA THR A 88 -0.22 14.04 10.33
C THR A 88 0.58 12.96 11.07
N PRO A 89 0.56 12.89 12.42
CA PRO A 89 1.53 12.12 13.20
C PRO A 89 1.54 10.61 12.88
N HIS A 90 0.40 10.02 12.54
CA HIS A 90 0.32 8.60 12.18
C HIS A 90 0.97 8.31 10.82
N PHE A 91 0.72 9.14 9.80
CA PHE A 91 1.39 9.02 8.50
C PHE A 91 2.87 9.36 8.60
N ASP A 92 3.24 10.34 9.41
CA ASP A 92 4.63 10.71 9.63
C ASP A 92 5.41 9.58 10.32
N SER A 93 4.76 8.86 11.25
CA SER A 93 5.33 7.66 11.87
C SER A 93 5.48 6.50 10.88
N LEU A 94 4.52 6.27 9.99
CA LEU A 94 4.64 5.27 8.93
C LEU A 94 5.78 5.63 7.97
N ALA A 95 5.87 6.90 7.57
CA ALA A 95 6.88 7.39 6.64
C ALA A 95 8.31 7.35 7.22
N SER A 96 8.47 7.58 8.54
CA SER A 96 9.77 7.50 9.22
C SER A 96 10.27 6.07 9.43
N ASN A 97 9.36 5.10 9.48
CA ASN A 97 9.67 3.67 9.60
C ASN A 97 9.56 2.91 8.27
N GLY A 98 9.37 3.64 7.17
CA GLY A 98 9.12 3.08 5.85
C GLY A 98 9.95 3.74 4.76
N VAL A 99 9.44 3.65 3.54
CA VAL A 99 10.04 4.30 2.36
C VAL A 99 9.11 5.42 1.90
N ARG A 100 9.70 6.59 1.66
CA ARG A 100 9.02 7.73 1.04
C ARG A 100 9.38 7.79 -0.44
N PHE A 101 8.39 8.11 -1.27
CA PHE A 101 8.57 8.24 -2.71
C PHE A 101 8.41 9.70 -3.12
N THR A 102 9.45 10.28 -3.71
CA THR A 102 9.41 11.63 -4.31
C THR A 102 9.22 11.59 -5.83
N ASN A 103 9.20 10.38 -6.40
CA ASN A 103 9.08 10.12 -7.83
C ASN A 103 8.02 9.03 -8.08
N PHE A 104 6.82 9.23 -7.53
CA PHE A 104 5.65 8.37 -7.69
C PHE A 104 4.55 9.15 -8.41
N TYR A 105 3.91 8.53 -9.40
CA TYR A 105 2.95 9.19 -10.28
C TYR A 105 1.60 8.49 -10.26
N THR A 106 0.56 9.29 -10.37
CA THR A 106 -0.82 8.88 -10.59
C THR A 106 -1.32 9.44 -11.92
N HIS A 107 -2.55 9.12 -12.30
CA HIS A 107 -3.23 9.93 -13.32
C HIS A 107 -3.54 11.32 -12.74
N ALA A 108 -3.84 12.28 -13.61
CA ALA A 108 -4.21 13.64 -13.22
C ALA A 108 -5.60 13.75 -12.57
N SER A 109 -6.36 12.66 -12.48
CA SER A 109 -7.74 12.65 -12.01
C SER A 109 -8.10 11.36 -11.25
N CYS A 110 -9.20 11.44 -10.51
CA CYS A 110 -9.61 10.46 -9.51
C CYS A 110 -9.86 9.05 -10.06
N SER A 111 -10.91 8.87 -10.88
CA SER A 111 -11.32 7.54 -11.34
C SER A 111 -10.29 6.85 -12.23
N PRO A 112 -9.57 7.56 -13.13
CA PRO A 112 -8.50 6.93 -13.90
C PRO A 112 -7.31 6.49 -13.02
N THR A 113 -6.96 7.23 -11.96
CA THR A 113 -5.93 6.77 -11.00
C THR A 113 -6.37 5.50 -10.29
N ARG A 114 -7.62 5.44 -9.83
CA ARG A 114 -8.18 4.28 -9.11
C ARG A 114 -8.22 3.06 -10.01
N SER A 115 -8.53 3.24 -11.29
CA SER A 115 -8.59 2.15 -12.27
C SER A 115 -7.21 1.58 -12.55
N MET A 116 -6.20 2.44 -12.73
CA MET A 116 -4.80 2.02 -12.85
C MET A 116 -4.31 1.30 -11.59
N LEU A 117 -4.61 1.85 -10.40
CA LEU A 117 -4.17 1.27 -9.13
C LEU A 117 -4.69 -0.15 -8.92
N LEU A 118 -5.96 -0.40 -9.24
CA LEU A 118 -6.59 -1.71 -9.02
C LEU A 118 -6.42 -2.68 -10.19
N SER A 119 -5.94 -2.25 -11.36
CA SER A 119 -5.74 -3.16 -12.51
C SER A 119 -4.28 -3.33 -12.93
N GLY A 120 -3.41 -2.36 -12.61
CA GLY A 120 -2.06 -2.25 -13.17
C GLY A 120 -2.02 -1.87 -14.65
N VAL A 121 -3.15 -1.45 -15.23
CA VAL A 121 -3.34 -1.22 -16.67
C VAL A 121 -3.68 0.24 -16.94
N ASP A 122 -3.20 0.77 -18.08
CA ASP A 122 -3.48 2.13 -18.54
C ASP A 122 -4.99 2.42 -18.68
N THR A 123 -5.35 3.68 -18.47
CA THR A 123 -6.73 4.16 -18.41
C THR A 123 -7.51 3.92 -19.69
N HIS A 124 -6.85 4.08 -20.86
CA HIS A 124 -7.46 3.87 -22.17
C HIS A 124 -7.72 2.38 -22.47
N GLN A 125 -7.15 1.47 -21.70
CA GLN A 125 -7.39 0.02 -21.83
C GLN A 125 -8.36 -0.50 -20.77
N ASN A 126 -8.41 0.14 -19.61
CA ASN A 126 -9.24 -0.27 -18.48
C ASN A 126 -10.62 0.39 -18.41
N GLY A 127 -10.94 1.29 -19.34
CA GLY A 127 -12.29 1.84 -19.56
C GLY A 127 -12.55 3.22 -18.94
N LEU A 128 -11.52 3.79 -18.31
CA LEU A 128 -11.55 5.12 -17.70
C LEU A 128 -10.53 6.05 -18.36
N GLY A 129 -10.45 6.05 -19.69
CA GLY A 129 -9.66 7.01 -20.46
C GLY A 129 -10.05 8.47 -20.17
N ASN A 130 -11.22 8.71 -19.59
CA ASN A 130 -11.61 9.94 -18.91
C ASN A 130 -12.51 9.61 -17.70
N MET A 131 -12.77 10.60 -16.84
CA MET A 131 -13.84 10.50 -15.85
C MET A 131 -15.19 10.44 -16.57
N ASP A 132 -16.11 9.57 -16.10
CA ASP A 132 -17.45 9.41 -16.69
C ASP A 132 -18.16 10.76 -16.85
N GLU A 133 -18.14 11.54 -15.77
CA GLU A 133 -18.78 12.86 -15.68
C GLU A 133 -18.16 13.91 -16.60
N TRP A 134 -16.95 13.68 -17.13
CA TRP A 134 -16.22 14.58 -18.03
C TRP A 134 -16.05 14.02 -19.44
N THR A 135 -16.70 12.90 -19.75
CA THR A 135 -16.60 12.27 -21.07
C THR A 135 -17.16 13.18 -22.15
N ALA A 136 -16.29 13.61 -23.07
CA ALA A 136 -16.63 14.49 -24.18
C ALA A 136 -17.46 13.75 -25.24
N THR A 137 -18.22 14.49 -26.05
CA THR A 137 -19.12 13.91 -27.06
C THR A 137 -18.40 12.97 -28.04
N ASN A 138 -17.17 13.29 -28.44
CA ASN A 138 -16.35 12.46 -29.34
C ASN A 138 -15.72 11.23 -28.66
N GLN A 139 -15.81 11.11 -27.33
CA GLN A 139 -15.29 9.97 -26.57
C GLN A 139 -16.38 8.92 -26.28
N ARG A 140 -17.66 9.27 -26.40
CA ARG A 140 -18.77 8.36 -26.08
C ARG A 140 -18.83 7.19 -27.06
N GLY A 141 -18.91 5.97 -26.54
CA GLY A 141 -18.95 4.74 -27.34
C GLY A 141 -17.60 4.35 -27.94
N VAL A 142 -16.52 5.03 -27.59
CA VAL A 142 -15.15 4.66 -27.97
C VAL A 142 -14.61 3.65 -26.96
N ASP A 143 -13.97 2.59 -27.46
CA ASP A 143 -13.28 1.61 -26.63
C ASP A 143 -12.27 2.30 -25.70
N GLY A 144 -12.40 2.06 -24.39
CA GLY A 144 -11.52 2.65 -23.37
C GLY A 144 -12.12 3.85 -22.65
N TYR A 145 -13.27 4.34 -23.12
CA TYR A 145 -14.01 5.49 -22.57
C TYR A 145 -15.42 5.09 -22.13
N GLU A 146 -15.58 3.86 -21.62
CA GLU A 146 -16.86 3.34 -21.15
C GLU A 146 -17.42 4.10 -19.93
N GLY A 147 -16.56 4.82 -19.18
CA GLY A 147 -16.96 5.57 -17.98
C GLY A 147 -17.00 4.73 -16.70
N TYR A 148 -16.50 3.50 -16.76
CA TYR A 148 -16.38 2.59 -15.63
C TYR A 148 -15.21 1.64 -15.85
N LEU A 149 -14.73 1.00 -14.79
CA LEU A 149 -13.69 -0.02 -14.93
C LEU A 149 -14.27 -1.19 -15.73
N ASN A 150 -13.77 -1.40 -16.95
CA ASN A 150 -14.35 -2.39 -17.86
C ASN A 150 -14.00 -3.84 -17.47
N ASN A 151 -14.51 -4.80 -18.24
CA ASN A 151 -14.27 -6.24 -18.06
C ASN A 151 -13.11 -6.78 -18.93
N ARG A 152 -12.31 -5.89 -19.54
CA ARG A 152 -11.07 -6.27 -20.26
C ARG A 152 -9.87 -6.43 -19.33
N VAL A 153 -10.05 -6.10 -18.05
CA VAL A 153 -9.02 -6.18 -17.02
C VAL A 153 -9.51 -6.98 -15.81
N VAL A 154 -8.59 -7.74 -15.22
CA VAL A 154 -8.79 -8.38 -13.91
C VAL A 154 -8.29 -7.43 -12.83
N THR A 155 -9.00 -7.34 -11.71
CA THR A 155 -8.62 -6.45 -10.62
C THR A 155 -7.71 -7.14 -9.61
N LEU A 156 -6.84 -6.37 -8.95
CA LEU A 156 -6.02 -6.77 -7.82
C LEU A 156 -6.83 -7.53 -6.74
N PRO A 157 -7.99 -7.03 -6.26
CA PRO A 157 -8.80 -7.78 -5.30
C PRO A 157 -9.35 -9.10 -5.87
N GLN A 158 -9.69 -9.21 -7.16
CA GLN A 158 -10.07 -10.52 -7.74
C GLN A 158 -8.91 -11.52 -7.64
N LEU A 159 -7.71 -11.11 -8.05
CA LEU A 159 -6.51 -11.96 -7.98
C LEU A 159 -6.17 -12.36 -6.53
N LEU A 160 -6.26 -11.43 -5.58
CA LEU A 160 -5.98 -11.70 -4.17
C LEU A 160 -7.03 -12.61 -3.55
N LYS A 161 -8.31 -12.41 -3.88
CA LYS A 161 -9.39 -13.30 -3.45
C LYS A 161 -9.20 -14.72 -3.97
N ASP A 162 -8.87 -14.89 -5.24
CA ASP A 162 -8.55 -16.21 -5.82
C ASP A 162 -7.33 -16.86 -5.17
N ALA A 163 -6.37 -16.05 -4.71
CA ALA A 163 -5.23 -16.50 -3.92
C ALA A 163 -5.57 -16.78 -2.44
N GLY A 164 -6.82 -16.62 -2.00
CA GLY A 164 -7.26 -16.91 -0.63
C GLY A 164 -6.98 -15.80 0.39
N TYR A 165 -6.87 -14.55 -0.05
CA TYR A 165 -6.98 -13.38 0.82
C TYR A 165 -8.44 -13.03 1.07
N HIS A 166 -8.74 -12.53 2.27
CA HIS A 166 -9.94 -11.74 2.45
C HIS A 166 -9.80 -10.39 1.75
N THR A 167 -10.83 -9.88 1.08
CA THR A 167 -10.79 -8.58 0.40
C THR A 167 -11.83 -7.59 0.93
N TYR A 168 -11.34 -6.46 1.45
CA TYR A 168 -12.17 -5.44 2.10
C TYR A 168 -11.96 -4.08 1.44
N MET A 169 -13.06 -3.36 1.21
CA MET A 169 -13.03 -1.97 0.74
C MET A 169 -13.88 -1.06 1.62
N VAL A 170 -13.37 0.14 1.88
CA VAL A 170 -14.19 1.23 2.41
C VAL A 170 -13.90 2.52 1.66
N GLY A 171 -14.93 3.34 1.47
CA GLY A 171 -14.83 4.69 0.91
C GLY A 171 -15.17 4.81 -0.58
N LYS A 172 -14.59 5.79 -1.27
CA LYS A 172 -14.92 6.18 -2.64
C LYS A 172 -14.51 5.12 -3.67
N TRP A 173 -15.45 4.68 -4.49
CA TRP A 173 -15.24 3.76 -5.60
C TRP A 173 -14.95 4.51 -6.90
N HIS A 174 -15.92 5.28 -7.40
CA HIS A 174 -15.78 6.15 -8.57
C HIS A 174 -15.45 5.41 -9.89
N MET A 175 -15.75 4.12 -10.00
CA MET A 175 -15.40 3.30 -11.18
C MET A 175 -16.58 2.51 -11.74
N GLY A 176 -17.80 3.04 -11.56
CA GLY A 176 -19.05 2.47 -12.05
C GLY A 176 -20.08 2.27 -10.95
N LYS A 177 -21.35 2.24 -11.34
CA LYS A 177 -22.50 2.23 -10.41
C LYS A 177 -23.47 1.08 -10.65
N GLN A 178 -23.38 0.38 -11.78
CA GLN A 178 -24.25 -0.75 -12.08
C GLN A 178 -23.88 -2.00 -11.26
N PRO A 179 -24.81 -2.95 -11.06
CA PRO A 179 -24.57 -4.10 -10.18
C PRO A 179 -23.33 -4.94 -10.53
N ASP A 180 -22.91 -4.97 -11.79
CA ASP A 180 -21.71 -5.65 -12.28
C ASP A 180 -20.43 -4.80 -12.20
N GLN A 181 -20.54 -3.54 -11.78
CA GLN A 181 -19.46 -2.55 -11.73
C GLN A 181 -19.08 -2.13 -10.30
N ILE A 182 -19.92 -2.42 -9.30
CA ILE A 182 -19.69 -2.07 -7.89
C ILE A 182 -18.54 -2.90 -7.27
N PRO A 183 -17.96 -2.48 -6.12
CA PRO A 183 -16.83 -3.17 -5.48
C PRO A 183 -17.03 -4.68 -5.29
N ALA A 184 -18.24 -5.10 -4.88
CA ALA A 184 -18.57 -6.51 -4.67
C ALA A 184 -18.44 -7.37 -5.94
N ALA A 185 -18.84 -6.82 -7.10
CA ALA A 185 -18.68 -7.48 -8.39
C ALA A 185 -17.23 -7.49 -8.87
N ARG A 186 -16.39 -6.59 -8.33
CA ARG A 186 -15.00 -6.37 -8.75
C ARG A 186 -13.97 -6.88 -7.75
N GLY A 187 -14.34 -7.87 -6.95
CA GLY A 187 -13.41 -8.69 -6.17
C GLY A 187 -13.39 -8.42 -4.68
N PHE A 188 -14.15 -7.45 -4.17
CA PHE A 188 -14.25 -7.20 -2.72
C PHE A 188 -15.33 -8.08 -2.09
N GLU A 189 -14.99 -8.81 -1.04
CA GLU A 189 -15.94 -9.63 -0.28
C GLU A 189 -16.81 -8.80 0.66
N ARG A 190 -16.22 -7.76 1.25
CA ARG A 190 -16.92 -6.79 2.10
C ARG A 190 -16.64 -5.40 1.57
N ASP A 191 -17.68 -4.58 1.50
CA ASP A 191 -17.53 -3.19 1.10
C ASP A 191 -18.44 -2.27 1.92
N PHE A 192 -18.00 -1.03 2.12
CA PHE A 192 -18.87 0.08 2.51
C PHE A 192 -18.43 1.31 1.72
N SER A 193 -19.14 1.62 0.65
CA SER A 193 -18.55 2.41 -0.44
C SER A 193 -19.46 3.54 -0.90
N LEU A 194 -18.89 4.72 -1.17
CA LEU A 194 -19.52 5.78 -1.96
C LEU A 194 -19.19 5.51 -3.43
N LEU A 195 -20.19 5.38 -4.30
CA LEU A 195 -19.95 5.07 -5.71
C LEU A 195 -19.66 6.31 -6.57
N ASP A 196 -20.15 7.48 -6.18
CA ASP A 196 -19.92 8.74 -6.89
C ASP A 196 -18.49 9.28 -6.73
N GLY A 197 -18.12 10.19 -7.63
CA GLY A 197 -16.85 10.90 -7.58
C GLY A 197 -16.68 11.86 -6.41
N ALA A 198 -17.78 12.34 -5.82
CA ALA A 198 -17.74 13.19 -4.63
C ALA A 198 -19.10 13.11 -3.93
N GLY A 199 -19.14 13.51 -2.66
CA GLY A 199 -20.37 13.50 -1.89
C GLY A 199 -20.19 14.13 -0.52
N SER A 200 -21.31 14.40 0.14
CA SER A 200 -21.32 14.90 1.51
C SER A 200 -20.64 13.93 2.47
N TYR A 201 -19.86 14.48 3.40
CA TYR A 201 -19.27 13.72 4.50
C TYR A 201 -20.25 13.35 5.60
N TRP A 202 -21.48 13.91 5.58
CA TRP A 202 -22.45 13.82 6.68
C TRP A 202 -23.68 12.98 6.34
N ASP A 203 -23.99 12.81 5.06
CA ASP A 203 -25.20 12.14 4.60
C ASP A 203 -25.08 11.76 3.12
N MET A 204 -26.17 11.25 2.55
CA MET A 204 -26.24 10.87 1.14
C MET A 204 -26.44 12.07 0.20
N THR A 205 -26.19 13.31 0.62
CA THR A 205 -26.29 14.46 -0.28
C THR A 205 -25.15 14.41 -1.29
N ASN A 206 -25.47 14.49 -2.58
CA ASN A 206 -24.47 14.49 -3.65
C ASN A 206 -23.79 15.85 -3.80
N PHE A 207 -22.65 15.85 -4.46
CA PHE A 207 -21.94 17.06 -4.87
C PHE A 207 -22.69 17.86 -5.95
N THR A 208 -23.47 17.18 -6.80
CA THR A 208 -24.18 17.83 -7.91
C THR A 208 -25.68 17.94 -7.66
N ALA A 209 -26.28 19.06 -8.08
CA ALA A 209 -27.73 19.25 -8.00
C ALA A 209 -28.50 18.37 -9.00
N ALA A 210 -27.87 17.97 -10.11
CA ALA A 210 -28.48 17.14 -11.14
C ALA A 210 -28.77 15.71 -10.66
N SER A 211 -27.99 15.21 -9.71
CA SER A 211 -28.20 13.92 -9.05
C SER A 211 -28.07 14.11 -7.54
N PRO A 212 -29.10 14.65 -6.85
CA PRO A 212 -28.96 15.21 -5.51
C PRO A 212 -28.65 14.18 -4.41
N LYS A 213 -28.75 12.89 -4.72
CA LYS A 213 -28.47 11.80 -3.79
C LYS A 213 -27.28 10.96 -4.27
N SER A 214 -26.25 10.86 -3.44
CA SER A 214 -25.12 9.95 -3.66
C SER A 214 -25.54 8.49 -3.47
N VAL A 215 -24.90 7.61 -4.21
CA VAL A 215 -25.14 6.17 -4.19
C VAL A 215 -24.10 5.50 -3.32
N PHE A 216 -24.55 4.68 -2.39
CA PHE A 216 -23.70 3.90 -1.51
C PHE A 216 -24.01 2.41 -1.60
N THR A 217 -23.00 1.57 -1.36
CA THR A 217 -23.17 0.13 -1.19
C THR A 217 -22.61 -0.33 0.15
N GLU A 218 -23.21 -1.36 0.72
CA GLU A 218 -22.61 -2.18 1.78
C GLU A 218 -22.81 -3.66 1.45
N ASP A 219 -21.72 -4.42 1.43
CA ASP A 219 -21.71 -5.85 1.09
C ASP A 219 -22.48 -6.16 -0.22
N GLY A 220 -22.22 -5.35 -1.25
CA GLY A 220 -22.87 -5.43 -2.56
C GLY A 220 -24.32 -4.95 -2.62
N ARG A 221 -24.89 -4.43 -1.51
CA ARG A 221 -26.28 -3.94 -1.46
C ARG A 221 -26.33 -2.43 -1.51
N TYR A 222 -27.16 -1.89 -2.40
CA TYR A 222 -27.42 -0.45 -2.44
C TYR A 222 -28.14 0.03 -1.18
N LEU A 223 -27.57 1.05 -0.55
CA LEU A 223 -28.11 1.64 0.67
C LEU A 223 -29.18 2.68 0.36
N THR A 224 -30.21 2.73 1.20
CA THR A 224 -31.24 3.78 1.16
C THR A 224 -31.02 4.88 2.20
N SER A 225 -30.24 4.57 3.25
CA SER A 225 -29.82 5.45 4.33
C SER A 225 -28.42 5.09 4.83
N LEU A 226 -27.78 6.02 5.55
CA LEU A 226 -26.50 5.82 6.22
C LEU A 226 -26.70 5.68 7.74
N PRO A 227 -25.70 5.17 8.48
CA PRO A 227 -25.71 5.21 9.94
C PRO A 227 -26.02 6.62 10.49
N LYS A 228 -26.73 6.70 11.62
CA LYS A 228 -27.18 7.97 12.19
C LYS A 228 -26.04 8.92 12.54
N ASP A 229 -24.90 8.37 12.95
CA ASP A 229 -23.67 9.08 13.32
C ASP A 229 -22.64 9.09 12.19
N TYR A 230 -23.08 8.94 10.93
CA TYR A 230 -22.19 8.90 9.78
C TYR A 230 -21.34 10.18 9.67
N TYR A 231 -20.02 9.99 9.73
CA TYR A 231 -19.04 10.92 9.23
C TYR A 231 -18.03 10.14 8.40
N ALA A 232 -17.90 10.47 7.10
CA ALA A 232 -17.26 9.61 6.10
C ALA A 232 -15.94 8.96 6.57
N THR A 233 -14.95 9.75 6.98
CA THR A 233 -13.63 9.22 7.38
C THR A 233 -13.70 8.32 8.62
N LYS A 234 -14.51 8.68 9.61
CA LYS A 234 -14.73 7.87 10.82
C LYS A 234 -15.44 6.57 10.48
N THR A 235 -16.57 6.64 9.80
CA THR A 235 -17.37 5.45 9.46
C THR A 235 -16.60 4.48 8.59
N TYR A 236 -15.85 4.97 7.58
CA TYR A 236 -15.00 4.11 6.75
C TYR A 236 -13.96 3.35 7.60
N THR A 237 -13.30 4.07 8.52
CA THR A 237 -12.31 3.46 9.42
C THR A 237 -12.94 2.41 10.33
N ASP A 238 -14.07 2.73 10.97
CA ASP A 238 -14.77 1.82 11.89
C ASP A 238 -15.28 0.57 11.17
N LYS A 239 -15.85 0.72 9.96
CA LYS A 239 -16.31 -0.40 9.12
C LYS A 239 -15.16 -1.33 8.76
N LEU A 240 -14.02 -0.78 8.32
CA LEU A 240 -12.87 -1.58 7.94
C LEU A 240 -12.30 -2.37 9.12
N ILE A 241 -12.17 -1.74 10.29
CA ILE A 241 -11.75 -2.42 11.52
C ILE A 241 -12.73 -3.57 11.81
N GLY A 242 -14.04 -3.31 11.73
CA GLY A 242 -15.06 -4.34 11.89
C GLY A 242 -14.92 -5.51 10.91
N PHE A 243 -14.61 -5.25 9.64
CA PHE A 243 -14.37 -6.31 8.64
C PHE A 243 -13.15 -7.15 8.98
N ILE A 244 -12.04 -6.52 9.37
CA ILE A 244 -10.80 -7.19 9.77
C ILE A 244 -11.03 -8.05 11.02
N GLU A 245 -11.72 -7.53 12.03
CA GLU A 245 -12.03 -8.30 13.25
C GLU A 245 -12.93 -9.49 12.97
N ALA A 246 -13.93 -9.33 12.10
CA ALA A 246 -14.83 -10.43 11.72
C ALA A 246 -14.10 -11.56 10.97
N GLY A 247 -13.09 -11.24 10.16
CA GLY A 247 -12.27 -12.21 9.44
C GLY A 247 -11.12 -12.83 10.24
N ARG A 248 -10.78 -12.27 11.40
CA ARG A 248 -9.57 -12.62 12.17
C ARG A 248 -9.48 -14.10 12.55
N ALA A 249 -10.62 -14.75 12.80
CA ALA A 249 -10.68 -16.08 13.40
C ALA A 249 -10.15 -17.21 12.48
N ASP A 250 -10.22 -17.06 11.16
CA ASP A 250 -9.77 -18.10 10.22
C ASP A 250 -8.28 -18.02 9.84
N GLY A 251 -7.58 -16.99 10.33
CA GLY A 251 -6.13 -16.83 10.16
C GLY A 251 -5.67 -16.50 8.73
N LYS A 252 -6.59 -16.27 7.79
CA LYS A 252 -6.23 -15.88 6.40
C LYS A 252 -5.67 -14.45 6.36
N PRO A 253 -4.75 -14.16 5.41
CA PRO A 253 -4.32 -12.79 5.19
C PRO A 253 -5.46 -11.96 4.58
N PHE A 254 -5.38 -10.64 4.69
CA PHE A 254 -6.35 -9.73 4.09
C PHE A 254 -5.72 -8.67 3.20
N PHE A 255 -6.50 -8.20 2.24
CA PHE A 255 -6.29 -6.99 1.46
C PHE A 255 -7.34 -5.96 1.85
N ALA A 256 -6.89 -4.83 2.38
CA ALA A 256 -7.74 -3.71 2.77
C ALA A 256 -7.47 -2.50 1.88
N TYR A 257 -8.50 -2.03 1.18
CA TYR A 257 -8.45 -0.81 0.39
C TYR A 257 -9.26 0.30 1.07
N VAL A 258 -8.55 1.25 1.67
CA VAL A 258 -9.10 2.42 2.36
C VAL A 258 -9.05 3.59 1.41
N SER A 259 -10.16 3.79 0.71
CA SER A 259 -10.27 4.73 -0.38
C SER A 259 -10.98 5.99 0.11
N HIS A 260 -10.30 6.82 0.90
CA HIS A 260 -10.96 7.99 1.47
C HIS A 260 -11.49 8.92 0.37
N GLN A 261 -12.56 9.66 0.71
CA GLN A 261 -12.99 10.85 -0.04
C GLN A 261 -12.32 12.13 0.49
N ALA A 262 -11.55 12.05 1.58
CA ALA A 262 -10.81 13.18 2.16
C ALA A 262 -9.42 13.34 1.53
N PRO A 263 -8.93 14.59 1.35
CA PRO A 263 -9.56 15.88 1.66
C PRO A 263 -10.46 16.52 0.57
N HIS A 264 -10.89 15.80 -0.47
CA HIS A 264 -11.74 16.31 -1.57
C HIS A 264 -12.95 17.12 -1.07
N ASP A 265 -13.37 18.11 -1.85
CA ASP A 265 -14.52 18.94 -1.55
C ASP A 265 -15.85 18.14 -1.59
N PRO A 266 -16.90 18.55 -0.86
CA PRO A 266 -16.98 19.75 0.00
C PRO A 266 -16.19 19.58 1.30
N TYR A 267 -15.55 20.65 1.78
CA TYR A 267 -14.70 20.65 2.98
C TYR A 267 -15.49 20.55 4.29
N HIS A 268 -16.16 19.42 4.52
CA HIS A 268 -16.97 19.18 5.70
C HIS A 268 -16.12 18.72 6.89
N LEU A 269 -16.01 19.59 7.89
CA LEU A 269 -15.21 19.35 9.10
C LEU A 269 -16.10 19.25 10.34
N PRO A 270 -15.85 18.29 11.25
CA PRO A 270 -16.51 18.26 12.54
C PRO A 270 -16.21 19.52 13.33
N ARG A 271 -17.12 19.90 14.24
CA ARG A 271 -17.09 21.21 14.90
C ARG A 271 -15.77 21.46 15.63
N GLU A 272 -15.22 20.43 16.27
CA GLU A 272 -13.97 20.46 17.02
C GLU A 272 -12.71 20.55 16.15
N TRP A 273 -12.84 20.38 14.83
CA TRP A 273 -11.75 20.55 13.86
C TRP A 273 -11.74 21.94 13.21
N ARG A 274 -12.91 22.58 13.07
CA ARG A 274 -13.07 23.85 12.32
C ARG A 274 -12.13 24.99 12.74
N ASN A 275 -11.85 25.11 14.04
CA ASN A 275 -11.07 26.23 14.58
C ASN A 275 -9.60 25.87 14.89
N ARG A 276 -9.15 24.64 14.60
CA ARG A 276 -7.80 24.19 14.97
C ARG A 276 -6.67 24.98 14.31
N HIS A 277 -6.95 25.54 13.14
CA HIS A 277 -6.00 26.28 12.30
C HIS A 277 -6.43 27.73 12.09
N ALA A 278 -7.29 28.28 12.95
CA ALA A 278 -7.71 29.67 12.86
C ALA A 278 -6.49 30.60 12.95
N GLY A 279 -6.31 31.48 11.97
CA GLY A 279 -5.17 32.40 11.86
C GLY A 279 -3.90 31.81 11.25
N GLU A 280 -3.74 30.48 11.19
CA GLU A 280 -2.50 29.84 10.72
C GLU A 280 -2.25 30.08 9.21
N TYR A 281 -3.32 30.20 8.44
CA TYR A 281 -3.29 30.39 6.99
C TYR A 281 -3.54 31.83 6.54
N ASP A 282 -3.67 32.79 7.47
CA ASP A 282 -3.90 34.22 7.15
C ASP A 282 -2.74 34.85 6.36
N LYS A 283 -1.55 34.23 6.44
CA LYS A 283 -0.36 34.56 5.64
C LYS A 283 -0.54 34.32 4.13
N GLY A 284 -1.58 33.60 3.71
CA GLY A 284 -1.88 33.31 2.32
C GLY A 284 -1.06 32.18 1.70
N TRP A 285 -1.50 31.71 0.53
CA TRP A 285 -0.88 30.57 -0.17
C TRP A 285 0.54 30.84 -0.64
N ASP A 286 0.91 32.09 -0.95
CA ASP A 286 2.28 32.42 -1.38
C ASP A 286 3.31 32.25 -0.26
N ALA A 287 2.99 32.73 0.95
CA ALA A 287 3.84 32.48 2.11
C ALA A 287 3.87 30.98 2.48
N LEU A 288 2.75 30.28 2.33
CA LEU A 288 2.66 28.86 2.62
C LEU A 288 3.54 28.01 1.69
N ARG A 289 3.44 28.22 0.37
CA ARG A 289 4.24 27.47 -0.61
C ARG A 289 5.74 27.71 -0.43
N GLN A 290 6.15 28.95 -0.08
CA GLN A 290 7.54 29.27 0.24
C GLN A 290 8.03 28.51 1.48
N ALA A 291 7.23 28.50 2.55
CA ALA A 291 7.57 27.79 3.78
C ALA A 291 7.69 26.27 3.55
N ARG A 292 6.77 25.69 2.76
CA ARG A 292 6.78 24.27 2.42
C ARG A 292 8.00 23.89 1.58
N LEU A 293 8.34 24.67 0.53
CA LEU A 293 9.54 24.40 -0.27
C LEU A 293 10.82 24.50 0.57
N LYS A 294 10.95 25.55 1.38
CA LYS A 294 12.09 25.71 2.30
C LYS A 294 12.29 24.46 3.16
N ARG A 295 11.20 23.98 3.78
CA ARG A 295 11.25 22.77 4.62
C ARG A 295 11.55 21.50 3.83
N GLN A 296 11.06 21.38 2.60
CA GLN A 296 11.38 20.24 1.73
C GLN A 296 12.87 20.20 1.34
N VAL A 297 13.48 21.37 1.10
CA VAL A 297 14.93 21.47 0.87
C VAL A 297 15.70 21.08 2.14
N GLU A 298 15.31 21.57 3.31
CA GLU A 298 15.92 21.20 4.60
C GLU A 298 15.81 19.70 4.91
N MET A 299 14.72 19.06 4.47
CA MET A 299 14.47 17.63 4.64
C MET A 299 15.14 16.75 3.57
N GLY A 300 15.80 17.34 2.57
CA GLY A 300 16.40 16.61 1.45
C GLY A 300 15.39 15.98 0.49
N ILE A 301 14.14 16.44 0.49
CA ILE A 301 13.08 16.02 -0.45
C ILE A 301 13.30 16.68 -1.80
N MET A 302 13.66 17.97 -1.77
CA MET A 302 13.96 18.77 -2.96
C MET A 302 15.46 19.12 -3.00
N PRO A 303 16.09 19.16 -4.19
CA PRO A 303 17.47 19.63 -4.34
C PRO A 303 17.66 21.06 -3.83
N ALA A 304 18.86 21.37 -3.35
CA ALA A 304 19.24 22.75 -3.03
C ALA A 304 19.14 23.63 -4.29
N GLY A 305 18.62 24.84 -4.13
CA GLY A 305 18.39 25.77 -5.25
C GLY A 305 17.11 25.52 -6.05
N THR A 306 16.26 24.57 -5.64
CA THR A 306 14.91 24.44 -6.21
C THR A 306 14.13 25.73 -6.02
N GLU A 307 13.47 26.20 -7.07
CA GLU A 307 12.61 27.39 -7.05
C GLU A 307 11.14 26.98 -7.21
N LEU A 308 10.23 27.79 -6.65
CA LEU A 308 8.80 27.59 -6.89
C LEU A 308 8.44 27.98 -8.33
N ALA A 309 7.51 27.24 -8.92
CA ALA A 309 6.85 27.67 -10.14
C ALA A 309 6.16 29.04 -9.95
N GLU A 310 5.97 29.79 -11.03
CA GLU A 310 5.18 31.01 -10.98
C GLU A 310 3.74 30.73 -10.51
N ARG A 311 3.13 31.70 -9.83
CA ARG A 311 1.71 31.59 -9.47
C ARG A 311 0.89 31.56 -10.76
N MET A 312 -0.04 30.62 -10.87
CA MET A 312 -0.92 30.54 -12.03
C MET A 312 -1.69 31.86 -12.19
N TRP A 313 -1.79 32.37 -13.42
CA TRP A 313 -2.32 33.70 -13.73
C TRP A 313 -3.77 33.93 -13.25
N PHE A 314 -4.55 32.85 -13.11
CA PHE A 314 -5.95 32.91 -12.65
C PHE A 314 -6.09 32.77 -11.12
N VAL A 315 -5.01 32.45 -10.40
CA VAL A 315 -5.02 32.40 -8.93
C VAL A 315 -4.70 33.81 -8.42
N PRO A 316 -5.64 34.47 -7.72
CA PRO A 316 -5.45 35.85 -7.28
C PRO A 316 -4.30 35.97 -6.26
N ASP A 317 -3.90 37.21 -5.99
CA ASP A 317 -3.07 37.48 -4.83
C ASP A 317 -3.93 37.40 -3.55
N PRO A 318 -3.51 36.69 -2.49
CA PRO A 318 -4.30 36.61 -1.27
C PRO A 318 -4.49 38.00 -0.63
N ILE A 319 -3.56 38.95 -0.86
CA ILE A 319 -3.63 40.32 -0.33
C ILE A 319 -4.73 41.14 -1.03
N VAL A 320 -5.05 40.85 -2.30
CA VAL A 320 -6.10 41.59 -3.02
C VAL A 320 -7.50 41.02 -2.78
N LEU A 321 -7.62 39.85 -2.16
CA LEU A 321 -8.92 39.29 -1.82
C LEU A 321 -9.61 40.10 -0.72
N ALA A 322 -10.91 40.32 -0.89
CA ALA A 322 -11.76 40.83 0.18
C ALA A 322 -11.72 39.87 1.39
N PRO A 323 -11.82 40.35 2.64
CA PRO A 323 -11.73 39.49 3.83
C PRO A 323 -12.65 38.27 3.77
N ALA A 324 -13.90 38.43 3.33
CA ALA A 324 -14.87 37.34 3.19
C ALA A 324 -14.37 36.23 2.23
N SER A 325 -13.70 36.59 1.14
CA SER A 325 -13.17 35.66 0.14
C SER A 325 -11.91 34.92 0.61
N ARG A 326 -11.30 35.35 1.73
CA ARG A 326 -10.16 34.65 2.35
C ARG A 326 -10.60 33.50 3.24
N TYR A 327 -11.90 33.39 3.54
CA TYR A 327 -12.45 32.30 4.33
C TYR A 327 -12.93 31.16 3.44
N ILE A 328 -12.41 29.95 3.65
CA ILE A 328 -13.03 28.71 3.17
C ILE A 328 -14.01 28.25 4.23
N LEU A 329 -15.30 28.24 3.89
CA LEU A 329 -16.34 27.76 4.79
C LEU A 329 -16.34 26.23 4.81
N GLY A 330 -15.67 25.65 5.81
CA GLY A 330 -15.82 24.23 6.14
C GLY A 330 -17.14 23.94 6.86
N LYS A 331 -18.25 24.40 6.30
CA LYS A 331 -19.59 24.31 6.91
C LYS A 331 -20.37 23.13 6.34
N LYS A 332 -21.08 22.44 7.24
CA LYS A 332 -22.50 22.17 7.04
C LYS A 332 -23.25 22.87 8.17
#